data_AF-A0A8H7IEN8-F1
#
_entry.id   AF-A0A8H7IEN8-F1
#
_cell.length_a   1.000
_cell.length_b   1.000
_cell.length_c   1.000
_cell.angle_alpha   90.00
_cell.angle_beta   90.00
_cell.angle_gamma   90.00
#
_symmetry.space_group_name_H-M   'P 1'
#
loop_
_entity.id
_entity.type
_entity.pdbx_description
1 polymer ?
#
loop_
_entity_poly.entity_id
_entity_poly.type
_entity_poly.pdbx_seq_one_letter_code
_entity_poly.pdbx_strand_id
1 'polypeptide(L)'
;MLYSTFVLALFSASISAAVPSSHGHTRSPKEHRATHNGPSLVLQVKSQDDLTNPDDLTVAATVMNMGTKAVKILNDPNGPLSSWKTHTFDFVPLPSVGPDGVKAKTGGQKADVDSIRVKYNPLVAAALSDPDVYTVLQPGENKTVVHDLSGMYNFHAPGGYIVRLTSPAEYFNVIEDDGSISRVPATLTTDPDNTSILNIPVGGLLTSKKILSNTGIQSIDAFCSAEQQTGIEEGVKAAIAYNQDAVSYFDGTLGDRYTTWFGALADNRTEIVKGHFTNLTDKIEQFKFDCSCDKQDTFAYVYPTRFPTVYLCGAFWKAPTNGTDSKGGTIVHEGTHFVNIGGTDDYAYGQSGAKDLSSNDPDRAVMNADSHEYFVENNPHLD
;
A
#
# COMPACT_ATOMS: atom_id res chain seq x y z
N MET A 1 -10.77 39.21 -63.25
CA MET A 1 -11.75 39.60 -62.21
C MET A 1 -12.67 38.41 -61.95
N LEU A 2 -12.49 37.74 -60.79
CA LEU A 2 -13.50 37.45 -59.75
C LEU A 2 -14.63 36.48 -60.18
N TYR A 3 -15.05 35.39 -59.52
CA TYR A 3 -14.76 34.69 -58.23
C TYR A 3 -15.48 33.31 -58.24
N SER A 4 -15.07 32.39 -57.34
CA SER A 4 -15.87 31.35 -56.62
C SER A 4 -16.53 30.21 -57.43
N THR A 5 -16.72 28.96 -56.94
CA THR A 5 -16.71 28.36 -55.58
C THR A 5 -16.60 26.81 -55.69
N PHE A 6 -16.17 26.19 -54.58
CA PHE A 6 -16.10 24.77 -54.17
C PHE A 6 -17.26 23.82 -54.58
N VAL A 7 -17.00 22.49 -54.65
CA VAL A 7 -17.48 21.42 -53.71
C VAL A 7 -17.09 19.99 -54.18
N LEU A 8 -16.68 19.17 -53.19
CA LEU A 8 -16.53 17.70 -53.03
C LEU A 8 -16.89 16.71 -54.17
N ALA A 9 -16.06 15.66 -54.27
CA ALA A 9 -16.48 14.34 -54.75
C ALA A 9 -15.86 13.21 -53.89
N LEU A 10 -16.73 12.41 -53.28
CA LEU A 10 -16.46 11.08 -52.70
C LEU A 10 -16.54 10.03 -53.81
N PHE A 11 -15.64 9.04 -53.81
CA PHE A 11 -15.85 7.80 -54.56
C PHE A 11 -15.48 6.57 -53.74
N SER A 12 -16.46 5.67 -53.69
CA SER A 12 -16.45 4.30 -53.19
C SER A 12 -15.69 3.37 -54.14
N ALA A 13 -15.14 2.27 -53.64
CA ALA A 13 -15.15 0.98 -54.33
C ALA A 13 -14.78 -0.19 -53.41
N SER A 14 -15.66 -1.18 -53.39
CA SER A 14 -15.53 -2.51 -52.80
C SER A 14 -14.61 -3.40 -53.64
N ILE A 15 -13.90 -4.35 -53.03
CA ILE A 15 -13.20 -5.43 -53.75
C ILE A 15 -13.51 -6.77 -53.06
N SER A 16 -14.05 -7.72 -53.84
CA SER A 16 -14.12 -9.14 -53.48
C SER A 16 -12.97 -9.92 -54.12
N ALA A 17 -12.35 -10.73 -53.26
CA ALA A 17 -11.70 -12.04 -53.44
C ALA A 17 -10.97 -12.40 -54.74
N ALA A 18 -9.68 -12.76 -54.59
CA ALA A 18 -9.07 -13.90 -55.26
C ALA A 18 -7.95 -14.49 -54.38
N VAL A 19 -7.96 -15.81 -54.18
CA VAL A 19 -6.87 -16.62 -53.60
C VAL A 19 -6.20 -17.37 -54.75
N PRO A 20 -4.86 -17.47 -54.80
CA PRO A 20 -4.29 -18.81 -54.83
C PRO A 20 -2.95 -19.02 -54.09
N SER A 21 -2.86 -20.24 -53.54
CA SER A 21 -1.73 -21.16 -53.32
C SER A 21 -0.49 -20.79 -52.48
N SER A 22 -0.22 -21.73 -51.59
CA SER A 22 0.91 -21.91 -50.68
C SER A 22 2.29 -21.95 -51.32
N HIS A 23 3.28 -21.37 -50.64
CA HIS A 23 4.46 -22.06 -50.07
C HIS A 23 5.50 -21.04 -49.56
N GLY A 24 6.08 -21.31 -48.39
CA GLY A 24 7.42 -20.81 -48.04
C GLY A 24 7.52 -19.78 -46.91
N HIS A 25 8.10 -20.24 -45.79
CA HIS A 25 8.78 -19.48 -44.74
C HIS A 25 7.92 -18.63 -43.77
N THR A 26 7.65 -19.26 -42.61
CA THR A 26 7.32 -18.60 -41.34
C THR A 26 8.38 -17.57 -40.97
N ARG A 27 8.07 -16.29 -41.20
CA ARG A 27 8.75 -15.16 -40.56
C ARG A 27 7.82 -14.66 -39.47
N SER A 28 8.22 -14.82 -38.20
CA SER A 28 7.48 -14.27 -37.06
C SER A 28 7.13 -12.80 -37.31
N PRO A 29 5.89 -12.35 -37.05
CA PRO A 29 5.60 -10.93 -37.03
C PRO A 29 6.46 -10.32 -35.92
N LYS A 30 7.30 -9.36 -36.28
CA LYS A 30 7.88 -8.45 -35.29
C LYS A 30 6.70 -7.81 -34.57
N GLU A 31 6.57 -8.10 -33.28
CA GLU A 31 5.79 -7.24 -32.40
C GLU A 31 6.29 -5.82 -32.63
N HIS A 32 5.41 -4.98 -33.16
CA HIS A 32 5.56 -3.55 -33.04
C HIS A 32 5.47 -3.26 -31.55
N ARG A 33 6.63 -3.21 -30.89
CA ARG A 33 6.80 -2.63 -29.56
C ARG A 33 6.25 -1.22 -29.65
N ALA A 34 5.00 -1.05 -29.23
CA ALA A 34 4.46 0.26 -28.94
C ALA A 34 5.46 0.89 -27.97
N THR A 35 6.13 1.95 -28.41
CA THR A 35 6.96 2.76 -27.52
C THR A 35 6.01 3.38 -26.53
N HIS A 36 5.86 2.76 -25.36
CA HIS A 36 5.19 3.36 -24.22
C HIS A 36 5.97 4.64 -23.89
N ASN A 37 5.42 5.79 -24.31
CA ASN A 37 5.97 7.11 -23.99
C ASN A 37 5.63 7.55 -22.55
N GLY A 38 5.23 6.62 -21.69
CA GLY A 38 4.93 6.84 -20.28
C GLY A 38 6.13 6.56 -19.38
N PRO A 39 6.03 6.88 -18.08
CA PRO A 39 7.06 6.54 -17.11
C PRO A 39 7.29 5.02 -17.11
N SER A 40 8.57 4.62 -17.23
CA SER A 40 8.99 3.22 -17.15
C SER A 40 9.83 3.06 -15.90
N LEU A 41 9.19 2.77 -14.78
CA LEU A 41 9.90 2.52 -13.53
C LEU A 41 10.40 1.09 -13.49
N VAL A 42 11.67 0.94 -13.11
CA VAL A 42 12.30 -0.36 -12.86
C VAL A 42 12.73 -0.42 -11.41
N LEU A 43 12.55 -1.58 -10.78
CA LEU A 43 12.83 -1.80 -9.37
C LEU A 43 13.80 -2.95 -9.19
N GLN A 44 14.83 -2.71 -8.40
CA GLN A 44 15.80 -3.72 -7.97
C GLN A 44 15.77 -3.80 -6.44
N VAL A 45 15.77 -5.02 -5.90
CA VAL A 45 15.85 -5.28 -4.46
C VAL A 45 17.11 -6.08 -4.20
N LYS A 46 17.85 -5.71 -3.15
CA LYS A 46 19.05 -6.41 -2.71
C LYS A 46 19.11 -6.43 -1.18
N SER A 47 19.03 -7.62 -0.60
CA SER A 47 19.31 -7.87 0.81
C SER A 47 20.81 -7.84 1.08
N GLN A 48 21.18 -7.70 2.34
CA GLN A 48 22.50 -8.11 2.81
C GLN A 48 22.73 -9.62 2.56
N ASP A 49 23.99 -10.04 2.58
CA ASP A 49 24.38 -11.41 2.24
C ASP A 49 23.95 -12.42 3.34
N ASP A 50 24.29 -12.13 4.61
CA ASP A 50 23.96 -12.98 5.77
C ASP A 50 23.32 -12.17 6.92
N LEU A 51 22.31 -12.74 7.58
CA LEU A 51 21.73 -12.19 8.81
C LEU A 51 22.30 -12.90 10.05
N THR A 52 23.47 -12.47 10.54
CA THR A 52 24.06 -13.06 11.75
C THR A 52 23.43 -12.53 13.05
N ASN A 53 22.79 -11.36 12.99
CA ASN A 53 22.13 -10.70 14.11
C ASN A 53 20.76 -10.15 13.63
N PRO A 54 19.64 -10.54 14.26
CA PRO A 54 18.30 -10.01 13.92
C PRO A 54 18.17 -8.49 14.09
N ASP A 55 19.06 -7.85 14.88
CA ASP A 55 19.09 -6.39 15.07
C ASP A 55 19.80 -5.62 13.94
N ASP A 56 20.26 -6.31 12.89
CA ASP A 56 21.00 -5.74 11.76
C ASP A 56 20.38 -6.15 10.41
N LEU A 57 19.07 -6.40 10.36
CA LEU A 57 18.40 -6.77 9.11
C LEU A 57 18.19 -5.55 8.22
N THR A 58 18.78 -5.58 7.02
CA THR A 58 18.63 -4.53 6.02
C THR A 58 18.31 -5.06 4.62
N VAL A 59 17.52 -4.28 3.88
CA VAL A 59 17.23 -4.50 2.46
C VAL A 59 17.37 -3.17 1.72
N ALA A 60 18.15 -3.15 0.65
CA ALA A 60 18.23 -2.01 -0.26
C ALA A 60 17.21 -2.17 -1.40
N ALA A 61 16.43 -1.12 -1.66
CA ALA A 61 15.57 -1.03 -2.82
C ALA A 61 16.02 0.14 -3.69
N THR A 62 16.21 -0.12 -4.99
CA THR A 62 16.65 0.85 -5.98
C THR A 62 15.57 1.05 -7.03
N VAL A 63 15.00 2.26 -7.09
CA VAL A 63 14.03 2.67 -8.11
C VAL A 63 14.77 3.42 -9.21
N MET A 64 14.54 3.02 -10.45
CA MET A 64 15.18 3.57 -11.65
C MET A 64 14.12 4.12 -12.61
N ASN A 65 14.34 5.32 -13.14
CA ASN A 65 13.53 5.87 -14.21
C ASN A 65 14.14 5.49 -15.57
N MET A 66 13.57 4.47 -16.22
CA MET A 66 13.96 4.04 -17.56
C MET A 66 13.13 4.71 -18.67
N GLY A 67 12.28 5.66 -18.30
CA GLY A 67 11.48 6.46 -19.23
C GLY A 67 12.28 7.60 -19.87
N THR A 68 11.59 8.40 -20.68
CA THR A 68 12.19 9.54 -21.42
C THR A 68 11.92 10.90 -20.78
N LYS A 69 11.10 10.96 -19.73
CA LYS A 69 10.76 12.18 -18.99
C LYS A 69 11.12 12.04 -17.52
N ALA A 70 11.31 13.17 -16.84
CA ALA A 70 11.41 13.20 -15.40
C ALA A 70 10.11 12.67 -14.78
N VAL A 71 10.23 12.01 -13.63
CA VAL A 71 9.09 11.50 -12.84
C VAL A 71 9.16 12.04 -11.43
N LYS A 72 8.03 12.46 -10.88
CA LYS A 72 7.88 12.89 -9.49
C LYS A 72 7.04 11.85 -8.76
N ILE A 73 7.66 11.07 -7.90
CA ILE A 73 7.08 9.89 -7.26
C ILE A 73 6.80 10.20 -5.80
N LEU A 74 5.59 9.95 -5.29
CA LEU A 74 5.30 10.08 -3.86
C LEU A 74 6.04 8.99 -3.07
N ASN A 75 6.59 9.38 -1.91
CA ASN A 75 7.26 8.47 -0.99
C ASN A 75 6.22 7.73 -0.10
N ASP A 76 5.36 6.95 -0.74
CA ASP A 76 4.30 6.15 -0.09
C ASP A 76 4.87 5.33 1.08
N PRO A 77 4.28 5.39 2.29
CA PRO A 77 4.78 4.64 3.45
C PRO A 77 4.96 3.14 3.21
N ASN A 78 4.14 2.49 2.41
CA ASN A 78 4.27 1.05 2.08
C ASN A 78 5.20 0.79 0.89
N GLY A 79 5.79 1.84 0.33
CA GLY A 79 6.62 1.80 -0.86
C GLY A 79 8.12 1.72 -0.58
N PRO A 80 8.91 1.31 -1.59
CA PRO A 80 10.36 1.12 -1.46
C PRO A 80 11.16 2.43 -1.36
N LEU A 81 10.55 3.59 -1.63
CA LEU A 81 11.17 4.92 -1.51
C LEU A 81 11.01 5.53 -0.11
N SER A 82 10.28 4.85 0.78
CA SER A 82 10.02 5.33 2.13
C SER A 82 10.97 4.73 3.15
N SER A 83 11.11 5.39 4.29
CA SER A 83 11.89 4.89 5.43
C SER A 83 11.01 4.40 6.59
N TRP A 84 9.68 4.46 6.43
CA TRP A 84 8.75 3.90 7.41
C TRP A 84 8.95 2.38 7.57
N LYS A 85 8.80 1.87 8.79
CA LYS A 85 8.91 0.43 9.11
C LYS A 85 7.61 -0.34 8.83
N THR A 86 7.05 -0.14 7.64
CA THR A 86 5.84 -0.79 7.11
C THR A 86 6.16 -2.12 6.42
N HIS A 87 5.14 -2.89 6.05
CA HIS A 87 5.34 -4.20 5.40
C HIS A 87 5.63 -4.07 3.88
N THR A 88 6.87 -3.69 3.56
CA THR A 88 7.33 -3.51 2.17
C THR A 88 7.88 -4.80 1.56
N PHE A 89 8.40 -5.72 2.37
CA PHE A 89 9.12 -6.91 1.91
C PHE A 89 8.56 -8.23 2.49
N ASP A 90 8.57 -9.27 1.68
CA ASP A 90 8.25 -10.64 2.08
C ASP A 90 9.52 -11.51 2.02
N PHE A 91 9.79 -12.27 3.07
CA PHE A 91 10.85 -13.28 3.08
C PHE A 91 10.27 -14.67 2.86
N VAL A 92 10.45 -15.21 1.66
CA VAL A 92 9.89 -16.50 1.26
C VAL A 92 10.99 -17.57 1.30
N PRO A 93 10.87 -18.61 2.14
CA PRO A 93 11.92 -19.62 2.27
C PRO A 93 12.14 -20.38 0.97
N LEU A 94 13.40 -20.60 0.63
CA LEU A 94 13.78 -21.53 -0.42
C LEU A 94 13.51 -22.97 0.06
N PRO A 95 13.06 -23.87 -0.84
CA PRO A 95 12.95 -25.27 -0.52
C PRO A 95 14.32 -25.81 -0.06
N SER A 96 14.38 -26.37 1.14
CA SER A 96 15.57 -27.05 1.62
C SER A 96 15.78 -28.36 0.86
N VAL A 97 17.04 -28.66 0.53
CA VAL A 97 17.46 -29.95 -0.02
C VAL A 97 18.02 -30.75 1.15
N GLY A 98 17.41 -31.90 1.44
CA GLY A 98 17.90 -32.81 2.46
C GLY A 98 19.28 -33.37 2.12
N PRO A 99 20.01 -33.97 3.08
CA PRO A 99 21.30 -34.63 2.84
C PRO A 99 21.23 -35.74 1.79
N ASP A 100 20.03 -36.29 1.56
CA ASP A 100 19.67 -37.31 0.59
C ASP A 100 19.31 -36.74 -0.81
N GLY A 101 19.42 -35.42 -0.99
CA GLY A 101 19.05 -34.75 -2.25
C GLY A 101 17.55 -34.57 -2.44
N VAL A 102 16.72 -34.93 -1.46
CA VAL A 102 15.27 -34.81 -1.55
C VAL A 102 14.86 -33.38 -1.19
N LYS A 103 14.20 -32.68 -2.12
CA LYS A 103 13.58 -31.37 -1.84
C LYS A 103 12.43 -31.55 -0.86
N ALA A 104 12.41 -30.76 0.21
CA ALA A 104 11.28 -30.73 1.15
C ALA A 104 9.97 -30.45 0.39
N LYS A 105 8.94 -31.27 0.62
CA LYS A 105 7.65 -31.21 -0.09
C LYS A 105 6.77 -30.02 0.31
N THR A 106 7.03 -29.43 1.47
CA THR A 106 6.36 -28.23 1.97
C THR A 106 7.31 -27.04 1.79
N GLY A 107 6.85 -25.99 1.09
CA GLY A 107 7.51 -24.68 1.19
C GLY A 107 7.56 -24.29 2.67
N GLY A 108 8.71 -23.81 3.14
CA GLY A 108 8.84 -23.38 4.53
C GLY A 108 7.83 -22.29 4.89
N GLN A 109 7.67 -22.01 6.17
CA GLN A 109 6.87 -20.89 6.65
C GLN A 109 7.57 -19.57 6.30
N LYS A 110 6.82 -18.58 5.77
CA LYS A 110 7.33 -17.19 5.63
C LYS A 110 7.75 -16.65 7.00
N ALA A 111 8.66 -15.68 7.03
CA ALA A 111 8.93 -14.96 8.27
C ALA A 111 7.66 -14.26 8.76
N ASP A 112 7.41 -14.28 10.07
CA ASP A 112 6.38 -13.42 10.64
C ASP A 112 6.86 -11.98 10.56
N VAL A 113 5.92 -11.04 10.42
CA VAL A 113 6.22 -9.61 10.33
C VAL A 113 5.45 -8.83 11.40
N ASP A 114 6.18 -8.07 12.22
CA ASP A 114 5.68 -6.99 13.05
C ASP A 114 6.10 -5.69 12.36
N SER A 115 5.13 -4.90 11.92
CA SER A 115 5.35 -3.67 11.16
C SER A 115 4.29 -2.66 11.52
N ILE A 116 4.60 -1.37 11.37
CA ILE A 116 3.58 -0.33 11.60
C ILE A 116 2.57 -0.30 10.47
N ARG A 117 1.41 0.30 10.73
CA ARG A 117 0.42 0.71 9.73
C ARG A 117 0.23 2.21 9.81
N VAL A 118 0.03 2.87 8.67
CA VAL A 118 0.16 4.32 8.56
C VAL A 118 -0.99 4.85 7.71
N LYS A 119 -1.96 5.56 8.30
CA LYS A 119 -2.92 6.32 7.49
C LYS A 119 -2.22 7.50 6.82
N TYR A 120 -2.08 7.40 5.51
CA TYR A 120 -1.42 8.38 4.64
C TYR A 120 -2.41 8.97 3.64
N ASN A 121 -2.25 10.25 3.30
CA ASN A 121 -3.07 10.88 2.27
C ASN A 121 -2.22 11.34 1.07
N PRO A 122 -2.30 10.63 -0.08
CA PRO A 122 -1.51 10.95 -1.25
C PRO A 122 -1.84 12.31 -1.85
N LEU A 123 -3.09 12.79 -1.75
CA LEU A 123 -3.50 14.11 -2.26
C LEU A 123 -2.90 15.24 -1.42
N VAL A 124 -2.90 15.09 -0.10
CA VAL A 124 -2.24 16.05 0.80
C VAL A 124 -0.74 16.05 0.51
N ALA A 125 -0.11 14.88 0.43
CA ALA A 125 1.31 14.76 0.14
C ALA A 125 1.69 15.41 -1.21
N ALA A 126 0.90 15.19 -2.26
CA ALA A 126 1.15 15.77 -3.58
C ALA A 126 1.04 17.30 -3.59
N ALA A 127 0.19 17.87 -2.73
CA ALA A 127 0.00 19.30 -2.58
C ALA A 127 1.07 19.98 -1.70
N LEU A 128 1.88 19.22 -0.96
CA LEU A 128 2.95 19.78 -0.13
C LEU A 128 4.16 20.18 -0.99
N SER A 129 4.75 21.33 -0.64
CA SER A 129 6.04 21.78 -1.16
C SER A 129 7.24 21.19 -0.42
N ASP A 130 7.04 20.06 0.27
CA ASP A 130 8.06 19.39 1.07
C ASP A 130 8.82 18.38 0.19
N PRO A 131 10.13 18.53 -0.04
CA PRO A 131 10.91 17.59 -0.83
C PRO A 131 11.04 16.20 -0.18
N ASP A 132 10.71 16.03 1.10
CA ASP A 132 10.83 14.73 1.77
C ASP A 132 9.63 13.80 1.49
N VAL A 133 8.52 14.32 0.96
CA VAL A 133 7.30 13.55 0.65
C VAL A 133 7.29 12.97 -0.78
N TYR A 134 8.25 13.37 -1.63
CA TYR A 134 8.39 12.84 -2.99
C TYR A 134 9.85 12.67 -3.40
N THR A 135 10.09 11.77 -4.35
CA THR A 135 11.37 11.56 -5.04
C THR A 135 11.23 11.98 -6.49
N VAL A 136 12.11 12.87 -6.97
CA VAL A 136 12.21 13.23 -8.39
C VAL A 136 13.34 12.43 -9.04
N LEU A 137 13.09 11.76 -10.15
CA LEU A 137 14.09 11.04 -10.95
C LEU A 137 14.07 11.55 -12.40
N GLN A 138 15.20 12.07 -12.88
CA GLN A 138 15.40 12.34 -14.30
C GLN A 138 15.50 11.05 -15.12
N PRO A 139 15.37 11.10 -16.46
CA PRO A 139 15.63 9.94 -17.32
C PRO A 139 17.01 9.32 -17.05
N GLY A 140 17.04 8.03 -16.72
CA GLY A 140 18.24 7.27 -16.39
C GLY A 140 18.73 7.42 -14.95
N GLU A 141 18.13 8.29 -14.13
CA GLU A 141 18.47 8.41 -12.71
C GLU A 141 17.85 7.28 -11.88
N ASN A 142 18.47 7.05 -10.73
CA ASN A 142 18.01 6.09 -9.76
C ASN A 142 18.11 6.65 -8.33
N LYS A 143 17.29 6.09 -7.45
CA LYS A 143 17.35 6.32 -6.01
C LYS A 143 17.40 4.98 -5.31
N THR A 144 18.39 4.82 -4.44
CA THR A 144 18.47 3.68 -3.52
C THR A 144 18.09 4.11 -2.12
N VAL A 145 17.22 3.34 -1.48
CA VAL A 145 16.87 3.44 -0.06
C VAL A 145 17.29 2.15 0.63
N VAL A 146 18.04 2.28 1.71
CA VAL A 146 18.40 1.15 2.58
C VAL A 146 17.42 1.12 3.74
N HIS A 147 16.62 0.07 3.80
CA HIS A 147 15.59 -0.14 4.80
C HIS A 147 16.19 -0.86 6.01
N ASP A 148 16.12 -0.24 7.19
CA ASP A 148 16.40 -0.92 8.46
C ASP A 148 15.15 -1.67 8.92
N LEU A 149 15.17 -2.99 8.76
CA LEU A 149 14.08 -3.89 9.12
C LEU A 149 14.29 -4.57 10.47
N SER A 150 15.25 -4.08 11.25
CA SER A 150 15.56 -4.63 12.57
C SER A 150 14.34 -4.53 13.50
N GLY A 151 14.04 -5.62 14.18
CA GLY A 151 12.87 -5.74 15.04
C GLY A 151 11.55 -6.06 14.33
N MET A 152 11.54 -6.15 12.99
CA MET A 152 10.31 -6.38 12.23
C MET A 152 10.05 -7.84 11.90
N TYR A 153 11.08 -8.65 11.65
CA TYR A 153 10.88 -10.01 11.13
C TYR A 153 11.32 -11.08 12.12
N ASN A 154 10.54 -12.14 12.23
CA ASN A 154 10.88 -13.34 12.98
C ASN A 154 10.97 -14.55 12.04
N PHE A 155 12.15 -15.15 11.94
CA PHE A 155 12.41 -16.28 11.06
C PHE A 155 12.28 -17.61 11.82
N HIS A 156 11.63 -18.60 11.20
CA HIS A 156 11.29 -19.88 11.84
C HIS A 156 12.28 -21.01 11.58
N ALA A 157 13.14 -20.85 10.56
CA ALA A 157 14.11 -21.87 10.17
C ALA A 157 15.36 -21.24 9.54
N PRO A 158 16.55 -21.85 9.71
CA PRO A 158 17.73 -21.41 9.01
C PRO A 158 17.66 -21.77 7.52
N GLY A 159 18.42 -21.07 6.69
CA GLY A 159 18.49 -21.29 5.25
C GLY A 159 18.28 -20.01 4.44
N GLY A 160 18.24 -20.15 3.12
CA GLY A 160 18.04 -19.03 2.21
C GLY A 160 16.57 -18.64 2.08
N TYR A 161 16.30 -17.34 2.06
CA TYR A 161 14.98 -16.75 1.82
C TYR A 161 15.08 -15.81 0.63
N ILE A 162 14.14 -15.94 -0.32
CA ILE A 162 13.97 -14.96 -1.39
C ILE A 162 13.28 -13.73 -0.80
N VAL A 163 13.86 -12.55 -1.03
CA VAL A 163 13.21 -11.28 -0.71
C VAL A 163 12.30 -10.89 -1.86
N ARG A 164 11.02 -10.69 -1.56
CA ARG A 164 9.98 -10.22 -2.49
C ARG A 164 9.43 -8.90 -2.00
N LEU A 165 8.80 -8.15 -2.89
CA LEU A 165 7.98 -7.00 -2.50
C LEU A 165 6.57 -7.47 -2.16
N THR A 166 5.92 -6.73 -1.28
CA THR A 166 4.48 -6.81 -1.13
C THR A 166 3.79 -6.14 -2.30
N SER A 167 2.54 -6.52 -2.57
CA SER A 167 1.79 -6.01 -3.71
C SER A 167 1.65 -4.47 -3.73
N PRO A 168 1.46 -3.75 -2.60
CA PRO A 168 1.46 -2.28 -2.61
C PRO A 168 2.80 -1.68 -3.06
N ALA A 169 3.92 -2.28 -2.65
CA ALA A 169 5.28 -1.81 -2.93
C ALA A 169 5.72 -1.94 -4.40
N GLU A 170 4.94 -2.64 -5.23
CA GLU A 170 5.18 -2.78 -6.68
C GLU A 170 4.58 -1.63 -7.51
N TYR A 171 3.73 -0.79 -6.90
CA TYR A 171 3.07 0.34 -7.55
C TYR A 171 3.52 1.66 -6.95
N PHE A 172 3.63 2.67 -7.81
CA PHE A 172 4.08 4.01 -7.45
C PHE A 172 3.01 5.04 -7.79
N ASN A 173 2.77 5.96 -6.86
CA ASN A 173 1.95 7.13 -7.10
C ASN A 173 2.83 8.23 -7.70
N VAL A 174 2.58 8.60 -8.95
CA VAL A 174 3.32 9.62 -9.70
C VAL A 174 2.48 10.88 -9.80
N ILE A 175 3.07 12.02 -9.42
CA ILE A 175 2.46 13.34 -9.57
C ILE A 175 2.68 13.80 -11.01
N GLU A 176 1.58 13.98 -11.74
CA GLU A 176 1.58 14.45 -13.12
C GLU A 176 1.72 15.98 -13.20
N ASP A 177 2.03 16.49 -14.39
CA ASP A 177 2.23 17.94 -14.63
C ASP A 177 0.98 18.78 -14.29
N ASP A 178 -0.21 18.20 -14.35
CA ASP A 178 -1.49 18.84 -13.99
C ASP A 178 -1.84 18.73 -12.50
N GLY A 179 -0.97 18.11 -11.70
CA GLY A 179 -1.15 17.87 -10.27
C GLY A 179 -2.02 16.64 -9.94
N SER A 180 -2.53 15.92 -10.94
CA SER A 180 -3.18 14.63 -10.70
C SER A 180 -2.17 13.56 -10.30
N ILE A 181 -2.67 12.48 -9.69
CA ILE A 181 -1.85 11.35 -9.26
C ILE A 181 -2.20 10.16 -10.13
N SER A 182 -1.21 9.60 -10.82
CA SER A 182 -1.34 8.35 -11.56
C SER A 182 -0.69 7.19 -10.78
N ARG A 183 -1.25 5.99 -10.92
CA ARG A 183 -0.70 4.77 -10.32
C ARG A 183 0.06 3.99 -11.39
N VAL A 184 1.38 3.87 -11.21
CA VAL A 184 2.30 3.29 -12.20
C VAL A 184 2.96 2.04 -11.61
N PRO A 185 2.85 0.86 -12.24
CA PRO A 185 3.59 -0.32 -11.80
C PRO A 185 5.08 -0.19 -12.14
N ALA A 186 5.96 -0.70 -11.27
CA ALA A 186 7.36 -0.90 -11.64
C ALA A 186 7.59 -2.30 -12.18
N THR A 187 8.50 -2.40 -13.15
CA THR A 187 9.01 -3.69 -13.61
C THR A 187 10.15 -4.13 -12.71
N LEU A 188 10.02 -5.27 -12.04
CA LEU A 188 11.13 -5.88 -11.30
C LEU A 188 12.23 -6.30 -12.27
N THR A 189 13.49 -6.02 -11.94
CA THR A 189 14.63 -6.51 -12.74
C THR A 189 14.67 -8.04 -12.67
N THR A 190 14.32 -8.71 -13.77
CA THR A 190 14.27 -10.18 -13.87
C THR A 190 15.61 -10.80 -14.26
N ASP A 191 16.73 -10.28 -13.75
CA ASP A 191 18.02 -10.93 -13.98
C ASP A 191 18.12 -12.14 -13.03
N PRO A 192 18.18 -13.39 -13.54
CA PRO A 192 18.24 -14.59 -12.70
C PRO A 192 19.44 -14.59 -11.74
N ASP A 193 20.53 -13.89 -12.08
CA ASP A 193 21.71 -13.72 -11.22
C ASP A 193 21.51 -12.65 -10.12
N ASN A 194 20.42 -11.88 -10.15
CA ASN A 194 20.06 -10.85 -9.17
C ASN A 194 18.86 -11.24 -8.28
N THR A 195 18.49 -12.52 -8.20
CA THR A 195 17.50 -12.94 -7.21
C THR A 195 18.07 -12.66 -5.82
N SER A 196 17.46 -11.69 -5.10
CA SER A 196 17.91 -11.33 -3.77
C SER A 196 17.61 -12.46 -2.79
N ILE A 197 18.65 -13.19 -2.39
CA ILE A 197 18.59 -14.26 -1.40
C ILE A 197 19.29 -13.79 -0.14
N LEU A 198 18.57 -13.84 0.99
CA LEU A 198 19.14 -13.62 2.32
C LEU A 198 19.34 -14.97 3.00
N ASN A 199 20.55 -15.25 3.47
CA ASN A 199 20.79 -16.45 4.27
C ASN A 199 20.60 -16.16 5.77
N ILE A 200 19.80 -17.03 6.41
CA ILE A 200 19.53 -16.98 7.84
C ILE A 200 20.29 -18.12 8.52
N PRO A 201 21.41 -17.88 9.21
CA PRO A 201 22.03 -18.84 10.11
C PRO A 201 21.20 -19.03 11.39
N VAL A 202 21.55 -20.03 12.21
CA VAL A 202 20.87 -20.29 13.50
C VAL A 202 20.85 -19.05 14.42
N GLY A 203 21.90 -18.23 14.39
CA GLY A 203 21.95 -16.97 15.15
C GLY A 203 20.94 -15.90 14.69
N GLY A 204 20.52 -15.95 13.42
CA GLY A 204 19.49 -15.06 12.86
C GLY A 204 18.06 -15.45 13.27
N LEU A 205 17.87 -16.59 13.93
CA LEU A 205 16.59 -17.03 14.49
C LEU A 205 16.33 -16.47 15.90
N LEU A 206 17.30 -15.74 16.46
CA LEU A 206 17.13 -15.09 17.74
C LEU A 206 16.07 -13.98 17.62
N THR A 207 15.33 -13.75 18.70
CA THR A 207 14.43 -12.59 18.78
C THR A 207 15.27 -11.32 18.81
N SER A 208 14.93 -10.36 17.95
CA SER A 208 15.51 -9.02 17.96
C SER A 208 15.36 -8.39 19.35
N LYS A 209 16.41 -7.70 19.83
CA LYS A 209 16.37 -6.91 21.06
C LYS A 209 15.94 -5.48 20.80
N LYS A 210 16.01 -5.02 19.55
CA LYS A 210 15.44 -3.74 19.14
C LYS A 210 13.92 -3.83 19.17
N ILE A 211 13.31 -2.98 19.98
CA ILE A 211 11.87 -2.78 19.95
C ILE A 211 11.53 -2.11 18.62
N LEU A 212 10.57 -2.68 17.87
CA LEU A 212 10.03 -2.04 16.67
C LEU A 212 9.59 -0.62 17.06
N SER A 213 10.29 0.35 16.51
CA SER A 213 10.12 1.77 16.80
C SER A 213 10.42 2.53 15.54
N ASN A 214 9.55 3.48 15.20
CA ASN A 214 9.80 4.41 14.14
C ASN A 214 10.64 5.57 14.69
N THR A 215 11.96 5.37 14.78
CA THR A 215 12.91 6.34 15.36
C THR A 215 13.05 7.65 14.55
N GLY A 216 12.37 7.76 13.40
CA GLY A 216 12.36 8.95 12.55
C GLY A 216 11.49 10.11 13.05
N ILE A 217 10.73 9.91 14.13
CA ILE A 217 9.92 10.95 14.77
C ILE A 217 10.66 11.40 16.03
N GLN A 218 11.12 12.65 16.06
CA GLN A 218 11.72 13.21 17.27
C GLN A 218 10.64 13.32 18.34
N SER A 219 10.79 12.56 19.43
CA SER A 219 9.93 12.66 20.62
C SER A 219 10.18 14.00 21.30
N ILE A 220 9.49 15.06 20.87
CA ILE A 220 9.68 16.42 21.40
C ILE A 220 8.75 16.72 22.57
N ASP A 221 7.57 16.10 22.66
CA ASP A 221 6.76 16.05 23.88
C ASP A 221 5.61 15.06 23.62
N ALA A 222 5.52 13.97 24.39
CA ALA A 222 4.46 12.97 24.21
C ALA A 222 3.10 13.45 24.76
N PHE A 223 3.03 14.68 25.30
CA PHE A 223 1.83 15.24 25.89
C PHE A 223 1.04 16.05 24.85
N CYS A 224 -0.18 15.58 24.56
CA CYS A 224 -1.14 16.31 23.74
C CYS A 224 -1.52 17.65 24.42
N SER A 225 -1.53 18.74 23.66
CA SER A 225 -2.02 20.05 24.10
C SER A 225 -3.52 20.00 24.44
N ALA A 226 -4.04 20.99 25.17
CA ALA A 226 -5.48 21.05 25.48
C ALA A 226 -6.38 21.12 24.23
N GLU A 227 -5.92 21.78 23.17
CA GLU A 227 -6.62 21.83 21.88
C GLU A 227 -6.60 20.45 21.20
N GLN A 228 -5.44 19.78 21.19
CA GLN A 228 -5.32 18.42 20.68
C GLN A 228 -6.22 17.44 21.45
N GLN A 229 -6.27 17.55 22.78
CA GLN A 229 -7.16 16.73 23.63
C GLN A 229 -8.64 16.95 23.25
N THR A 230 -9.06 18.20 23.08
CA THR A 230 -10.44 18.51 22.64
C THR A 230 -10.73 17.88 21.27
N GLY A 231 -9.81 18.02 20.31
CA GLY A 231 -9.94 17.42 18.98
C GLY A 231 -9.99 15.89 19.00
N ILE A 232 -9.22 15.25 19.89
CA ILE A 232 -9.26 13.81 20.13
C ILE A 232 -10.62 13.41 20.70
N GLU A 233 -11.11 14.08 21.74
CA GLU A 233 -12.40 13.77 22.36
C GLU A 233 -13.57 13.87 21.37
N GLU A 234 -13.56 14.89 20.51
CA GLU A 234 -14.52 15.04 19.42
C GLU A 234 -14.42 13.91 18.39
N GLY A 235 -13.19 13.56 17.97
CA GLY A 235 -12.94 12.45 17.05
C GLY A 235 -13.40 11.10 17.62
N VAL A 236 -13.13 10.83 18.90
CA VAL A 236 -13.57 9.62 19.60
C VAL A 236 -15.09 9.52 19.63
N LYS A 237 -15.80 10.62 19.93
CA LYS A 237 -17.27 10.65 19.89
C LYS A 237 -17.81 10.34 18.48
N ALA A 238 -17.18 10.91 17.44
CA ALA A 238 -17.54 10.63 16.05
C ALA A 238 -17.28 9.15 15.68
N ALA A 239 -16.11 8.61 16.04
CA ALA A 239 -15.75 7.21 15.79
C ALA A 239 -16.71 6.22 16.45
N ILE A 240 -17.14 6.49 17.69
CA ILE A 240 -18.14 5.66 18.40
C ILE A 240 -19.48 5.68 17.64
N ALA A 241 -19.97 6.86 17.24
CA ALA A 241 -21.21 6.98 16.48
C ALA A 241 -21.12 6.26 15.12
N TYR A 242 -20.00 6.42 14.42
CA TYR A 242 -19.68 5.73 13.18
C TYR A 242 -19.69 4.21 13.31
N ASN A 243 -19.04 3.67 14.34
CA ASN A 243 -19.02 2.23 14.57
C ASN A 243 -20.41 1.68 14.96
N GLN A 244 -21.19 2.43 15.75
CA GLN A 244 -22.56 2.04 16.10
C GLN A 244 -23.50 1.98 14.90
N ASP A 245 -23.41 2.97 14.00
CA ASP A 245 -24.14 2.99 12.74
C ASP A 245 -23.73 1.81 11.83
N ALA A 246 -22.43 1.57 11.71
CA ALA A 246 -21.88 0.45 10.96
C ALA A 246 -22.38 -0.91 11.46
N VAL A 247 -22.34 -1.15 12.78
CA VAL A 247 -22.89 -2.39 13.38
C VAL A 247 -24.39 -2.52 13.09
N SER A 248 -25.15 -1.44 13.23
CA SER A 248 -26.60 -1.43 12.99
C SER A 248 -26.95 -1.73 11.52
N TYR A 249 -26.13 -1.25 10.58
CA TYR A 249 -26.30 -1.53 9.15
C TYR A 249 -26.27 -3.03 8.84
N PHE A 250 -25.43 -3.81 9.54
CA PHE A 250 -25.34 -5.27 9.36
C PHE A 250 -26.52 -6.07 9.92
N ASP A 251 -27.49 -5.43 10.56
CA ASP A 251 -28.77 -6.05 10.94
C ASP A 251 -29.89 -5.73 9.94
N GLY A 252 -29.61 -4.87 8.96
CA GLY A 252 -30.51 -4.48 7.86
C GLY A 252 -30.28 -5.25 6.56
N THR A 253 -30.74 -4.67 5.45
CA THR A 253 -30.47 -5.19 4.10
C THR A 253 -29.19 -4.55 3.57
N LEU A 254 -28.19 -5.36 3.21
CA LEU A 254 -26.93 -4.86 2.69
C LEU A 254 -27.08 -4.41 1.23
N GLY A 255 -26.63 -3.21 0.91
CA GLY A 255 -26.74 -2.59 -0.40
C GLY A 255 -25.45 -1.93 -0.89
N ASP A 256 -25.62 -0.77 -1.52
CA ASP A 256 -24.58 -0.04 -2.24
C ASP A 256 -23.47 0.41 -1.29
N ARG A 257 -23.80 0.73 -0.04
CA ARG A 257 -22.80 1.08 0.98
C ARG A 257 -21.78 -0.04 1.19
N TYR A 258 -22.22 -1.29 1.31
CA TYR A 258 -21.30 -2.42 1.47
C TYR A 258 -20.52 -2.68 0.18
N THR A 259 -21.22 -2.79 -0.95
CA THR A 259 -20.60 -3.23 -2.21
C THR A 259 -19.62 -2.22 -2.78
N THR A 260 -19.78 -0.94 -2.45
CA THR A 260 -18.82 0.11 -2.84
C THR A 260 -17.45 -0.11 -2.19
N TRP A 261 -17.40 -0.49 -0.91
CA TRP A 261 -16.15 -0.53 -0.14
C TRP A 261 -15.56 -1.94 0.02
N PHE A 262 -16.38 -2.98 -0.14
CA PHE A 262 -16.00 -4.38 0.14
C PHE A 262 -16.31 -5.36 -0.99
N GLY A 263 -16.84 -4.87 -2.12
CA GLY A 263 -17.12 -5.65 -3.31
C GLY A 263 -18.40 -6.47 -3.21
N ALA A 264 -18.56 -7.42 -4.12
CA ALA A 264 -19.78 -8.24 -4.21
C ALA A 264 -20.06 -9.01 -2.91
N LEU A 265 -21.34 -9.04 -2.52
CA LEU A 265 -21.82 -9.74 -1.33
C LEU A 265 -21.40 -11.22 -1.35
N ALA A 266 -20.76 -11.64 -0.26
CA ALA A 266 -20.43 -13.04 0.00
C ALA A 266 -20.41 -13.24 1.52
N ASP A 267 -21.13 -14.26 2.00
CA ASP A 267 -21.40 -14.44 3.44
C ASP A 267 -20.12 -14.41 4.29
N ASN A 268 -19.04 -15.06 3.83
CA ASN A 268 -17.77 -15.07 4.55
C ASN A 268 -17.16 -13.66 4.71
N ARG A 269 -17.19 -12.85 3.66
CA ARG A 269 -16.65 -11.48 3.65
C ARG A 269 -17.53 -10.53 4.46
N THR A 270 -18.84 -10.71 4.41
CA THR A 270 -19.78 -9.94 5.20
C THR A 270 -19.56 -10.18 6.70
N GLU A 271 -19.40 -11.43 7.12
CA GLU A 271 -19.13 -11.79 8.53
C GLU A 271 -17.77 -11.29 9.01
N ILE A 272 -16.74 -11.27 8.14
CA ILE A 272 -15.43 -10.68 8.48
C ILE A 272 -15.59 -9.20 8.85
N VAL A 273 -16.21 -8.41 7.96
CA VAL A 273 -16.38 -6.96 8.18
C VAL A 273 -17.30 -6.69 9.38
N LYS A 274 -18.41 -7.43 9.51
CA LYS A 274 -19.29 -7.35 10.69
C LYS A 274 -18.51 -7.65 11.98
N GLY A 275 -17.65 -8.67 11.94
CA GLY A 275 -16.78 -9.05 13.05
C GLY A 275 -15.82 -7.94 13.45
N HIS A 276 -15.21 -7.23 12.50
CA HIS A 276 -14.30 -6.12 12.78
C HIS A 276 -14.99 -4.97 13.53
N PHE A 277 -16.14 -4.49 13.05
CA PHE A 277 -16.90 -3.42 13.73
C PHE A 277 -17.49 -3.87 15.08
N THR A 278 -17.94 -5.13 15.16
CA THR A 278 -18.36 -5.72 16.44
C THR A 278 -17.21 -5.73 17.44
N ASN A 279 -16.02 -6.16 17.03
CA ASN A 279 -14.83 -6.21 17.87
C ASN A 279 -14.30 -4.83 18.26
N LEU A 280 -14.59 -3.80 17.47
CA LEU A 280 -14.22 -2.41 17.73
C LEU A 280 -15.15 -1.75 18.77
N THR A 281 -16.37 -2.28 18.94
CA THR A 281 -17.34 -1.83 19.96
C THR A 281 -16.71 -1.88 21.35
N ASP A 282 -16.90 -0.83 22.15
CA ASP A 282 -16.34 -0.62 23.49
C ASP A 282 -14.79 -0.59 23.57
N LYS A 283 -14.06 -0.80 22.47
CA LYS A 283 -12.60 -0.69 22.42
C LYS A 283 -12.11 0.70 22.03
N ILE A 284 -12.90 1.47 21.28
CA ILE A 284 -12.54 2.85 20.89
C ILE A 284 -12.22 3.71 22.13
N GLU A 285 -13.00 3.56 23.20
CA GLU A 285 -12.79 4.30 24.46
C GLU A 285 -11.51 3.89 25.21
N GLN A 286 -10.91 2.75 24.87
CA GLN A 286 -9.67 2.27 25.48
C GLN A 286 -8.43 2.84 24.78
N PHE A 287 -8.59 3.49 23.62
CA PHE A 287 -7.49 4.05 22.85
C PHE A 287 -6.70 5.08 23.64
N LYS A 288 -5.37 5.00 23.51
CA LYS A 288 -4.42 5.98 24.00
C LYS A 288 -3.87 6.73 22.80
N PHE A 289 -3.77 8.04 22.92
CA PHE A 289 -3.31 8.89 21.83
C PHE A 289 -1.95 9.49 22.16
N ASP A 290 -1.03 9.37 21.22
CA ASP A 290 0.28 10.01 21.24
C ASP A 290 0.29 11.12 20.18
N CYS A 291 0.67 12.33 20.57
CA CYS A 291 0.63 13.53 19.72
C CYS A 291 2.01 13.98 19.22
N SER A 292 3.04 13.15 19.36
CA SER A 292 4.43 13.51 19.05
C SER A 292 4.75 13.54 17.55
N CYS A 293 3.88 12.99 16.69
CA CYS A 293 4.10 12.98 15.26
C CYS A 293 3.69 14.31 14.61
N ASP A 294 4.58 14.89 13.81
CA ASP A 294 4.40 16.20 13.16
C ASP A 294 4.33 16.12 11.63
N LYS A 295 4.37 14.93 11.05
CA LYS A 295 4.30 14.71 9.59
C LYS A 295 2.99 15.23 9.00
N GLN A 296 3.09 16.17 8.07
CA GLN A 296 1.95 16.95 7.57
C GLN A 296 1.04 16.21 6.58
N ASP A 297 1.55 15.15 5.95
CA ASP A 297 0.89 14.27 4.98
C ASP A 297 0.31 12.99 5.60
N THR A 298 0.62 12.75 6.87
CA THR A 298 0.25 11.55 7.62
C THR A 298 -0.85 11.90 8.60
N PHE A 299 -1.88 11.07 8.67
CA PHE A 299 -2.97 11.21 9.63
C PHE A 299 -2.59 10.58 10.95
N ALA A 300 -2.24 9.30 10.92
CA ALA A 300 -1.89 8.56 12.10
C ALA A 300 -1.06 7.31 11.73
N TYR A 301 -0.60 6.60 12.75
CA TYR A 301 -0.06 5.26 12.61
C TYR A 301 -0.24 4.46 13.90
N VAL A 302 -0.19 3.13 13.79
CA VAL A 302 -0.20 2.20 14.93
C VAL A 302 0.86 1.11 14.80
N TYR A 303 1.17 0.47 15.93
CA TYR A 303 1.79 -0.85 15.95
C TYR A 303 0.66 -1.87 16.18
N PRO A 304 0.28 -2.71 15.20
CA PRO A 304 -0.87 -3.62 15.26
C PRO A 304 -0.90 -4.54 16.50
N THR A 305 0.27 -4.94 16.99
CA THR A 305 0.46 -5.84 18.14
C THR A 305 0.45 -5.12 19.48
N ARG A 306 0.34 -3.78 19.50
CA ARG A 306 0.47 -2.93 20.70
C ARG A 306 -0.77 -2.07 20.95
N PHE A 307 -1.93 -2.74 20.98
CA PHE A 307 -3.15 -2.14 21.50
C PHE A 307 -2.90 -1.54 22.90
N PRO A 308 -3.41 -0.33 23.22
CA PRO A 308 -4.37 0.47 22.46
C PRO A 308 -3.82 1.80 21.91
N THR A 309 -2.52 1.92 21.61
CA THR A 309 -1.92 3.24 21.31
C THR A 309 -2.01 3.62 19.82
N VAL A 310 -2.57 4.80 19.54
CA VAL A 310 -2.64 5.45 18.22
C VAL A 310 -1.77 6.70 18.22
N TYR A 311 -0.90 6.84 17.23
CA TYR A 311 0.01 7.98 17.10
C TYR A 311 -0.54 8.94 16.05
N LEU A 312 -0.96 10.14 16.48
CA LEU A 312 -1.62 11.14 15.64
C LEU A 312 -0.60 12.12 15.06
N CYS A 313 -0.70 12.34 13.75
CA CYS A 313 0.22 13.14 12.97
C CYS A 313 -0.43 14.45 12.48
N GLY A 314 0.33 15.23 11.69
CA GLY A 314 -0.05 16.58 11.27
C GLY A 314 -1.37 16.67 10.47
N ALA A 315 -1.71 15.67 9.65
CA ALA A 315 -2.93 15.71 8.85
C ALA A 315 -4.20 15.50 9.70
N PHE A 316 -4.13 14.69 10.77
CA PHE A 316 -5.26 14.48 11.68
C PHE A 316 -5.75 15.77 12.34
N TRP A 317 -4.83 16.66 12.70
CA TRP A 317 -5.18 17.93 13.34
C TRP A 317 -5.94 18.87 12.42
N LYS A 318 -5.72 18.76 11.10
CA LYS A 318 -6.39 19.57 10.06
C LYS A 318 -7.68 18.94 9.56
N ALA A 319 -7.90 17.66 9.84
CA ALA A 319 -9.06 16.92 9.41
C ALA A 319 -10.34 17.45 10.06
N PRO A 320 -11.50 17.40 9.37
CA PRO A 320 -12.77 17.66 10.01
C PRO A 320 -13.09 16.57 11.04
N THR A 321 -13.94 16.86 12.02
CA THR A 321 -14.32 15.85 13.02
C THR A 321 -15.10 14.67 12.41
N ASN A 322 -15.95 14.95 11.41
CA ASN A 322 -16.77 14.00 10.65
C ASN A 322 -16.65 14.29 9.14
N GLY A 323 -17.15 13.37 8.31
CA GLY A 323 -17.10 13.47 6.85
C GLY A 323 -15.98 12.60 6.29
N THR A 324 -15.54 12.88 5.05
CA THR A 324 -14.45 12.13 4.41
C THR A 324 -13.09 12.44 5.02
N ASP A 325 -12.28 11.41 5.26
CA ASP A 325 -10.93 11.49 5.84
C ASP A 325 -10.94 12.34 7.13
N SER A 326 -11.88 12.01 8.02
CA SER A 326 -12.17 12.74 9.24
C SER A 326 -11.39 12.21 10.44
N LYS A 327 -11.40 12.96 11.55
CA LYS A 327 -10.86 12.46 12.83
C LYS A 327 -11.57 11.19 13.28
N GLY A 328 -12.90 11.15 13.17
CA GLY A 328 -13.70 9.97 13.49
C GLY A 328 -13.35 8.77 12.60
N GLY A 329 -13.25 8.99 11.29
CA GLY A 329 -12.84 7.96 10.33
C GLY A 329 -11.42 7.45 10.58
N THR A 330 -10.46 8.35 10.81
CA THR A 330 -9.07 8.00 11.14
C THR A 330 -8.98 7.12 12.39
N ILE A 331 -9.77 7.42 13.43
CA ILE A 331 -9.75 6.59 14.65
C ILE A 331 -10.31 5.19 14.38
N VAL A 332 -11.34 5.06 13.53
CA VAL A 332 -11.85 3.75 13.10
C VAL A 332 -10.81 3.01 12.25
N HIS A 333 -10.19 3.69 11.27
CA HIS A 333 -9.11 3.18 10.42
C HIS A 333 -8.02 2.53 11.27
N GLU A 334 -7.40 3.32 12.14
CA GLU A 334 -6.29 2.88 13.00
C GLU A 334 -6.74 1.79 13.98
N GLY A 335 -7.99 1.87 14.45
CA GLY A 335 -8.60 0.86 15.29
C GLY A 335 -8.68 -0.52 14.62
N THR A 336 -8.98 -0.57 13.33
CA THR A 336 -9.10 -1.85 12.60
C THR A 336 -7.76 -2.58 12.43
N HIS A 337 -6.64 -1.86 12.43
CA HIS A 337 -5.31 -2.45 12.31
C HIS A 337 -4.91 -3.31 13.52
N PHE A 338 -5.45 -3.04 14.72
CA PHE A 338 -5.07 -3.83 15.88
C PHE A 338 -5.48 -5.29 15.70
N VAL A 339 -4.54 -6.21 16.01
CA VAL A 339 -4.71 -7.66 15.79
C VAL A 339 -5.87 -8.26 16.58
N ASN A 340 -6.25 -7.63 17.71
CA ASN A 340 -7.38 -8.05 18.53
C ASN A 340 -8.73 -7.44 18.06
N ILE A 341 -8.75 -6.69 16.95
CA ILE A 341 -9.96 -6.11 16.35
C ILE A 341 -10.20 -6.72 14.98
N GLY A 342 -9.31 -6.46 14.03
CA GLY A 342 -9.41 -6.96 12.66
C GLY A 342 -8.07 -7.31 12.02
N GLY A 343 -6.98 -6.66 12.45
CA GLY A 343 -5.68 -6.87 11.83
C GLY A 343 -5.67 -6.48 10.36
N THR A 344 -6.41 -5.42 10.00
CA THR A 344 -6.42 -4.88 8.64
C THR A 344 -5.04 -4.35 8.24
N ASP A 345 -4.82 -4.24 6.93
CA ASP A 345 -3.63 -3.71 6.31
C ASP A 345 -3.96 -2.43 5.49
N ASP A 346 -2.91 -1.80 4.96
CA ASP A 346 -2.98 -0.61 4.12
C ASP A 346 -2.74 -0.96 2.64
N TYR A 347 -3.64 -1.74 2.04
CA TYR A 347 -3.51 -2.19 0.66
C TYR A 347 -3.73 -1.08 -0.37
N ALA A 348 -4.55 -0.08 -0.03
CA ALA A 348 -4.82 1.08 -0.86
C ALA A 348 -5.28 2.27 -0.02
N TYR A 349 -4.79 3.46 -0.39
CA TYR A 349 -5.17 4.73 0.23
C TYR A 349 -6.14 5.54 -0.66
N GLY A 350 -7.04 6.30 -0.03
CA GLY A 350 -7.99 7.18 -0.68
C GLY A 350 -9.25 6.46 -1.18
N GLN A 351 -10.37 7.17 -1.27
CA GLN A 351 -11.64 6.60 -1.73
C GLN A 351 -11.54 5.92 -3.11
N SER A 352 -10.77 6.49 -4.03
CA SER A 352 -10.56 5.88 -5.37
C SER A 352 -9.82 4.55 -5.25
N GLY A 353 -8.74 4.50 -4.47
CA GLY A 353 -7.97 3.29 -4.26
C GLY A 353 -8.78 2.19 -3.57
N ALA A 354 -9.59 2.56 -2.56
CA ALA A 354 -10.48 1.63 -1.87
C ALA A 354 -11.58 1.07 -2.78
N LYS A 355 -12.19 1.90 -3.64
CA LYS A 355 -13.20 1.45 -4.64
C LYS A 355 -12.60 0.56 -5.72
N ASP A 356 -11.40 0.90 -6.19
CA ASP A 356 -10.67 0.05 -7.15
C ASP A 356 -10.31 -1.29 -6.52
N LEU A 357 -9.88 -1.30 -5.25
CA LEU A 357 -9.58 -2.52 -4.51
C LEU A 357 -10.84 -3.37 -4.31
N SER A 358 -11.94 -2.75 -3.90
CA SER A 358 -13.27 -3.38 -3.78
C SER A 358 -13.72 -4.07 -5.08
N SER A 359 -13.43 -3.47 -6.23
CA SER A 359 -13.81 -4.01 -7.54
C SER A 359 -12.89 -5.14 -8.03
N ASN A 360 -11.59 -5.05 -7.75
CA ASN A 360 -10.58 -5.93 -8.34
C ASN A 360 -10.09 -7.04 -7.40
N ASP A 361 -10.13 -6.80 -6.09
CA ASP A 361 -9.68 -7.73 -5.04
C ASP A 361 -10.51 -7.54 -3.75
N PRO A 362 -11.79 -8.01 -3.74
CA PRO A 362 -12.67 -7.90 -2.58
C PRO A 362 -12.12 -8.54 -1.31
N ASP A 363 -11.27 -9.58 -1.44
CA ASP A 363 -10.67 -10.28 -0.31
C ASP A 363 -9.65 -9.38 0.41
N ARG A 364 -8.92 -8.54 -0.34
CA ARG A 364 -8.11 -7.46 0.27
C ARG A 364 -8.95 -6.28 0.72
N ALA A 365 -10.03 -5.95 0.02
CA ALA A 365 -10.89 -4.83 0.41
C ALA A 365 -11.50 -4.99 1.80
N VAL A 366 -11.93 -6.20 2.17
CA VAL A 366 -12.41 -6.51 3.54
C VAL A 366 -11.31 -6.54 4.60
N MET A 367 -10.05 -6.46 4.18
CA MET A 367 -8.88 -6.35 5.04
C MET A 367 -8.15 -5.02 4.87
N ASN A 368 -8.72 -4.03 4.18
CA ASN A 368 -8.12 -2.71 3.98
C ASN A 368 -8.70 -1.70 4.97
N ALA A 369 -7.87 -1.00 5.74
CA ALA A 369 -8.34 -0.08 6.78
C ALA A 369 -9.14 1.11 6.20
N ASP A 370 -8.68 1.70 5.09
CA ASP A 370 -9.39 2.79 4.39
C ASP A 370 -10.78 2.33 3.89
N SER A 371 -10.95 1.06 3.51
CA SER A 371 -12.28 0.54 3.15
C SER A 371 -13.26 0.56 4.34
N HIS A 372 -12.76 0.28 5.55
CA HIS A 372 -13.57 0.36 6.78
C HIS A 372 -13.88 1.81 7.14
N GLU A 373 -12.89 2.69 7.05
CA GLU A 373 -13.08 4.12 7.27
C GLU A 373 -14.16 4.70 6.35
N TYR A 374 -14.04 4.52 5.05
CA TYR A 374 -15.01 5.10 4.13
C TYR A 374 -16.40 4.46 4.21
N PHE A 375 -16.47 3.20 4.62
CA PHE A 375 -17.74 2.57 4.95
C PHE A 375 -18.42 3.24 6.15
N VAL A 376 -17.69 3.53 7.23
CA VAL A 376 -18.28 4.16 8.42
C VAL A 376 -18.55 5.66 8.23
N GLU A 377 -17.69 6.36 7.49
CA GLU A 377 -17.87 7.78 7.18
C GLU A 377 -19.09 8.02 6.30
N ASN A 378 -19.38 7.06 5.39
CA ASN A 378 -20.50 7.07 4.46
C ASN A 378 -20.74 8.44 3.81
N ASN A 379 -19.67 9.03 3.26
CA ASN A 379 -19.69 10.38 2.70
C ASN A 379 -19.13 10.40 1.26
N PRO A 380 -19.95 10.69 0.22
CA PRO A 380 -21.40 10.92 0.29
C PRO A 380 -22.17 9.67 0.73
N HIS A 381 -23.39 9.88 1.26
CA HIS A 381 -24.25 8.80 1.76
C HIS A 381 -24.59 7.78 0.68
N LEU A 382 -24.40 6.51 1.01
CA LEU A 382 -24.86 5.32 0.30
C LEU A 382 -25.83 4.54 1.19
N ASP A 383 -26.88 3.99 0.57
CA ASP A 383 -27.91 3.21 1.24
C ASP A 383 -27.47 1.78 1.58
#